data_AF-A0A9J6GWG8-F1
#
_entry.id   AF-A0A9J6GWG8-F1
#
_cell.length_a   1.000
_cell.length_b   1.000
_cell.length_c   1.000
_cell.angle_alpha   90.00
_cell.angle_beta   90.00
_cell.angle_gamma   90.00
#
_symmetry.space_group_name_H-M   'P 1'
#
loop_
_entity.id
_entity.type
_entity.pdbx_description
1 polymer ?
#
loop_
_entity_poly.entity_id
_entity_poly.type
_entity_poly.pdbx_seq_one_letter_code
_entity_poly.pdbx_strand_id
1 'polypeptide(L)'
;MSAFVRRCEALYGPTAATFNVHQLLHLADNVRNLGPLRANSEFVFESGNGKIVKSVTAANGLPHQIVERVAMVQQLEQNVTTLSLSEDEKETCELFLGHTRVSNAVQDVDATLLNLNRQATLTAIEAQVLIEAGLSDGKVYEIYDKLIHQNQVYHSTLYERPTKGDTTFDETTEGFFRIENIVRVPTRESHTCLLLCREVLFLDKTSYPYHIKPCFLSQTHVPAILKPCDFLRSCVFIEFSWEQKAFLCLMTNMIERD
;
A
#
# COMPACT_ATOMS: atom_id res chain seq x y z
N MET A 1 22.78 -10.61 12.41
CA MET A 1 21.93 -11.83 12.52
C MET A 1 22.74 -13.03 13.00
N SER A 2 23.91 -13.34 12.42
CA SER A 2 24.77 -14.46 12.85
C SER A 2 25.15 -14.46 14.34
N ALA A 3 25.43 -13.29 14.94
CA ALA A 3 25.75 -13.18 16.36
C ALA A 3 24.57 -13.49 17.30
N PHE A 4 23.33 -13.28 16.86
CA PHE A 4 22.15 -13.66 17.63
C PHE A 4 21.97 -15.18 17.60
N VAL A 5 21.96 -15.78 16.41
CA VAL A 5 21.78 -17.23 16.23
C VAL A 5 22.84 -18.03 17.00
N ARG A 6 24.12 -17.62 16.90
CA ARG A 6 25.23 -18.27 17.64
C ARG A 6 25.09 -18.21 19.15
N ARG A 7 24.42 -17.19 19.69
CA ARG A 7 24.24 -17.00 21.13
C ARG A 7 22.87 -17.47 21.62
N CYS A 8 21.96 -17.84 20.72
CA CYS A 8 20.57 -18.15 21.09
C CYS A 8 20.50 -19.29 22.10
N GLU A 9 21.23 -20.38 21.85
CA GLU A 9 21.30 -21.51 22.78
C GLU A 9 21.90 -21.13 24.14
N ALA A 10 23.00 -20.37 24.16
CA ALA A 10 23.63 -19.95 25.41
C ALA A 10 22.75 -18.98 26.22
N LEU A 11 21.94 -18.16 25.55
CA LEU A 11 21.08 -17.17 26.20
C LEU A 11 19.72 -17.73 26.62
N TYR A 12 19.16 -18.67 25.86
CA TYR A 12 17.77 -19.12 26.01
C TYR A 12 17.63 -20.63 26.18
N GLY A 13 18.74 -21.36 26.18
CA GLY A 13 18.79 -22.82 26.29
C GLY A 13 18.67 -23.53 24.93
N PRO A 14 18.97 -24.84 24.90
CA PRO A 14 19.03 -25.63 23.66
C PRO A 14 17.67 -25.74 22.95
N THR A 15 16.55 -25.69 23.68
CA THR A 15 15.21 -25.73 23.08
C THR A 15 14.87 -24.49 22.26
N ALA A 16 15.60 -23.37 22.46
CA ALA A 16 15.40 -22.15 21.69
C ALA A 16 16.09 -22.19 20.31
N ALA A 17 17.06 -23.09 20.10
CA ALA A 17 17.77 -23.26 18.83
C ALA A 17 16.91 -24.02 17.80
N THR A 18 15.74 -23.47 17.50
CA THR A 18 14.77 -24.05 16.57
C THR A 18 15.15 -23.81 15.11
N PHE A 19 14.47 -24.52 14.20
CA PHE A 19 14.59 -24.28 12.76
C PHE A 19 14.34 -22.81 12.40
N ASN A 20 13.31 -22.17 12.97
CA ASN A 20 13.01 -20.76 12.68
C ASN A 20 14.16 -19.82 13.08
N VAL A 21 14.86 -20.12 14.18
CA VAL A 21 16.05 -19.36 14.58
C VAL A 21 17.20 -19.60 13.59
N HIS A 22 17.38 -20.82 13.10
CA HIS A 22 18.37 -21.12 12.05
C HIS A 22 18.09 -20.34 10.76
N GLN A 23 16.83 -20.23 10.34
CA GLN A 23 16.44 -19.50 9.13
C GLN A 23 16.86 -18.02 9.14
N LEU A 24 17.07 -17.42 10.32
CA LEU A 24 17.59 -16.05 10.45
C LEU A 24 19.01 -15.88 9.88
N LEU A 25 19.76 -16.97 9.67
CA LEU A 25 21.05 -16.92 8.99
C LEU A 25 20.91 -16.62 7.49
N HIS A 26 19.80 -17.00 6.88
CA HIS A 26 19.56 -16.95 5.44
C HIS A 26 18.75 -15.72 5.00
N LEU A 27 18.19 -14.95 5.94
CA LEU A 27 17.29 -13.83 5.60
C LEU A 27 17.92 -12.78 4.69
N ALA A 28 19.20 -12.44 4.90
CA ALA A 28 19.88 -11.47 4.05
C ALA A 28 20.00 -11.95 2.60
N ASP A 29 20.30 -13.25 2.40
CA ASP A 29 20.42 -13.83 1.06
C ASP A 29 19.05 -14.01 0.42
N ASN A 30 18.03 -14.38 1.19
CA ASN A 30 16.65 -14.40 0.71
C ASN A 30 16.21 -13.02 0.22
N VAL A 31 16.50 -11.94 0.97
CA VAL A 31 16.15 -10.58 0.54
C VAL A 31 16.90 -10.17 -0.72
N ARG A 32 18.19 -10.52 -0.82
CA ARG A 32 18.99 -10.24 -2.02
C ARG A 32 18.51 -10.99 -3.26
N ASN A 33 17.99 -12.20 -3.09
CA ASN A 33 17.62 -13.05 -4.22
C ASN A 33 16.14 -12.92 -4.61
N LEU A 34 15.25 -12.69 -3.65
CA LEU A 34 13.79 -12.82 -3.82
C LEU A 34 13.00 -11.52 -3.60
N GLY A 35 13.67 -10.44 -3.18
CA GLY A 35 13.00 -9.19 -2.83
C GLY A 35 12.69 -9.05 -1.33
N PRO A 36 11.97 -7.99 -0.93
CA PRO A 36 11.62 -7.79 0.47
C PRO A 36 10.85 -8.99 1.03
N LEU A 37 11.07 -9.33 2.31
CA LEU A 37 10.42 -10.49 2.95
C LEU A 37 8.89 -10.42 2.85
N ARG A 38 8.34 -9.20 2.92
CA ARG A 38 6.91 -8.93 2.77
C ARG A 38 6.36 -9.48 1.46
N ALA A 39 7.10 -9.39 0.35
CA ALA A 39 6.64 -9.90 -0.93
C ALA A 39 6.49 -11.43 -0.94
N ASN A 40 7.20 -12.14 -0.07
CA ASN A 40 7.23 -13.61 -0.05
C ASN A 40 6.45 -14.19 1.14
N SER A 41 5.51 -13.42 1.70
CA SER A 41 4.69 -13.89 2.82
C SER A 41 3.61 -14.86 2.32
N GLU A 42 3.17 -15.76 3.21
CA GLU A 42 2.08 -16.69 2.93
C GLU A 42 0.71 -16.18 3.42
N PHE A 43 0.66 -15.00 4.05
CA PHE A 43 -0.57 -14.48 4.67
C PHE A 43 -1.74 -14.34 3.68
N VAL A 44 -1.47 -13.95 2.43
CA VAL A 44 -2.51 -13.86 1.39
C VAL A 44 -3.11 -15.23 1.09
N PHE A 45 -2.28 -16.28 1.05
CA PHE A 45 -2.74 -17.65 0.82
C PHE A 45 -3.49 -18.20 2.03
N GLU A 46 -3.03 -17.93 3.25
CA GLU A 46 -3.76 -18.30 4.48
C GLU A 46 -5.14 -17.64 4.54
N SER A 47 -5.22 -16.36 4.21
CA SER A 47 -6.49 -15.63 4.09
C SER A 47 -7.39 -16.24 3.03
N GLY A 48 -6.84 -16.60 1.86
CA GLY A 48 -7.52 -17.32 0.80
C GLY A 48 -8.07 -18.68 1.25
N ASN A 49 -7.27 -19.48 1.95
CA ASN A 49 -7.69 -20.74 2.55
C ASN A 49 -8.84 -20.54 3.55
N GLY A 50 -8.76 -19.48 4.37
CA GLY A 50 -9.84 -19.08 5.27
C GLY A 50 -11.14 -18.77 4.54
N LYS A 51 -11.08 -18.11 3.38
CA LYS A 51 -12.26 -17.86 2.52
C LYS A 51 -12.81 -19.17 1.94
N ILE A 52 -11.96 -20.06 1.44
CA ILE A 52 -12.37 -21.37 0.89
C ILE A 52 -13.08 -22.20 1.94
N VAL A 53 -12.56 -22.28 3.16
CA VAL A 53 -13.19 -23.02 4.26
C VAL A 53 -14.56 -22.45 4.61
N LYS A 54 -14.71 -21.12 4.64
CA LYS A 54 -16.01 -20.45 4.86
C LYS A 54 -17.02 -20.71 3.73
N SER A 55 -16.56 -21.05 2.54
CA SER A 55 -17.41 -21.46 1.41
C SER A 55 -18.00 -22.87 1.57
N VAL A 56 -17.66 -23.61 2.62
CA VAL A 56 -18.26 -24.91 2.92
C VAL A 56 -19.36 -24.73 3.98
N THR A 57 -20.61 -25.10 3.66
CA THR A 57 -21.72 -25.11 4.64
C THR A 57 -22.25 -26.48 4.96
N ALA A 58 -21.93 -27.50 4.16
CA ALA A 58 -22.39 -28.86 4.38
C ALA A 58 -21.26 -29.87 4.15
N ALA A 59 -21.33 -31.02 4.83
CA ALA A 59 -20.32 -32.07 4.74
C ALA A 59 -20.25 -32.77 3.37
N ASN A 60 -21.35 -32.76 2.61
CA ASN A 60 -21.44 -33.44 1.32
C ASN A 60 -21.17 -32.49 0.14
N GLY A 61 -20.44 -32.96 -0.87
CA GLY A 61 -20.24 -32.20 -2.10
C GLY A 61 -19.31 -30.99 -1.95
N LEU A 62 -18.31 -31.05 -1.07
CA LEU A 62 -17.38 -29.96 -0.79
C LEU A 62 -16.80 -29.29 -2.05
N PRO A 63 -16.29 -30.03 -3.06
CA PRO A 63 -15.73 -29.38 -4.24
C PRO A 63 -16.76 -28.56 -5.02
N HIS A 64 -18.00 -29.04 -5.11
CA HIS A 64 -19.08 -28.34 -5.81
C HIS A 64 -19.48 -27.07 -5.08
N GLN A 65 -19.62 -27.12 -3.75
CA GLN A 65 -19.93 -25.93 -2.94
C GLN A 65 -18.88 -24.83 -3.10
N ILE A 66 -17.60 -25.21 -3.10
CA ILE A 66 -16.50 -24.26 -3.26
C ILE A 66 -16.54 -23.65 -4.67
N VAL A 67 -16.58 -24.48 -5.71
CA VAL A 67 -16.57 -24.02 -7.11
C VAL A 67 -17.77 -23.12 -7.40
N GLU A 68 -18.97 -23.52 -6.98
CA GLU A 68 -20.20 -22.74 -7.17
C GLU A 68 -20.08 -21.35 -6.54
N ARG A 69 -19.65 -21.26 -5.28
CA ARG A 69 -19.53 -19.97 -4.59
C ARG A 69 -18.44 -19.09 -5.16
N VAL A 70 -17.28 -19.65 -5.49
CA VAL A 70 -16.20 -18.89 -6.12
C VAL A 70 -16.66 -18.35 -7.47
N ALA A 71 -17.33 -19.17 -8.28
CA ALA A 71 -17.89 -18.73 -9.55
C ALA A 71 -18.94 -17.64 -9.37
N MET A 72 -19.87 -17.78 -8.40
CA MET A 72 -20.88 -16.76 -8.11
C MET A 72 -20.25 -15.42 -7.69
N VAL A 73 -19.24 -15.44 -6.82
CA VAL A 73 -18.52 -14.23 -6.39
C VAL A 73 -17.84 -13.56 -7.59
N GLN A 74 -17.10 -14.32 -8.40
CA GLN A 74 -16.43 -13.78 -9.58
C GLN A 74 -17.41 -13.21 -10.62
N GLN A 75 -18.53 -13.89 -10.84
CA GLN A 75 -19.59 -13.39 -11.72
C GLN A 75 -20.21 -12.10 -11.18
N LEU A 76 -20.42 -12.01 -9.87
CA LEU A 76 -20.95 -10.80 -9.25
C LEU A 76 -19.97 -9.61 -9.37
N GLU A 77 -18.66 -9.83 -9.12
CA GLU A 77 -17.62 -8.81 -9.32
C GLU A 77 -17.59 -8.31 -10.78
N GLN A 78 -17.68 -9.22 -11.75
CA GLN A 78 -17.74 -8.89 -13.17
C GLN A 78 -18.99 -8.07 -13.51
N ASN A 79 -20.15 -8.48 -13.00
CA ASN A 79 -21.42 -7.79 -13.23
C ASN A 79 -21.40 -6.36 -12.68
N VAL A 80 -20.86 -6.15 -11.47
CA VAL A 80 -20.71 -4.81 -10.88
C VAL A 80 -19.86 -3.89 -11.75
N THR A 81 -18.84 -4.44 -12.41
CA THR A 81 -17.90 -3.67 -13.24
C THR A 81 -18.43 -3.43 -14.66
N THR A 82 -19.20 -4.38 -15.21
CA THR A 82 -19.58 -4.38 -16.65
C THR A 82 -20.99 -3.88 -16.91
N LEU A 83 -21.90 -4.02 -15.95
CA LEU A 83 -23.30 -3.64 -16.12
C LEU A 83 -23.53 -2.22 -15.59
N SER A 84 -24.41 -1.48 -16.25
CA SER A 84 -24.90 -0.19 -15.75
C SER A 84 -25.95 -0.44 -14.66
N LEU A 85 -25.48 -0.75 -13.45
CA LEU A 85 -26.31 -0.94 -12.27
C LEU A 85 -26.68 0.41 -11.64
N SER A 86 -27.89 0.50 -11.08
CA SER A 86 -28.27 1.59 -10.18
C SER A 86 -27.45 1.54 -8.89
N GLU A 87 -27.46 2.64 -8.12
CA GLU A 87 -26.68 2.73 -6.88
C GLU A 87 -27.12 1.69 -5.84
N ASP A 88 -28.44 1.47 -5.71
CA ASP A 88 -29.00 0.48 -4.79
C ASP A 88 -28.60 -0.97 -5.18
N GLU A 89 -28.53 -1.26 -6.48
CA GLU A 89 -28.09 -2.56 -6.99
C GLU A 89 -26.60 -2.79 -6.71
N LYS A 90 -25.76 -1.75 -6.90
CA LYS A 90 -24.33 -1.83 -6.55
C LYS A 90 -24.15 -2.06 -5.05
N GLU A 91 -24.85 -1.32 -4.20
CA GLU A 91 -24.78 -1.46 -2.75
C GLU A 91 -25.15 -2.89 -2.33
N THR A 92 -26.21 -3.44 -2.92
CA THR A 92 -26.63 -4.82 -2.66
C THR A 92 -25.57 -5.84 -3.10
N CYS A 93 -24.97 -5.66 -4.29
CA CYS A 93 -23.89 -6.52 -4.77
C CYS A 93 -22.66 -6.47 -3.85
N GLU A 94 -22.25 -5.28 -3.42
CA GLU A 94 -21.11 -5.09 -2.51
C GLU A 94 -21.32 -5.79 -1.16
N LEU A 95 -22.54 -5.75 -0.64
CA LEU A 95 -22.91 -6.48 0.58
C LEU A 95 -22.72 -8.00 0.40
N PHE A 96 -23.16 -8.55 -0.73
CA PHE A 96 -22.99 -9.98 -1.04
C PHE A 96 -21.54 -10.39 -1.22
N LEU A 97 -20.69 -9.49 -1.73
CA LEU A 97 -19.24 -9.71 -1.83
C LEU A 97 -18.53 -9.65 -0.47
N GLY A 98 -19.24 -9.30 0.60
CA GLY A 98 -18.68 -9.16 1.94
C GLY A 98 -17.75 -7.95 2.06
N HIS A 99 -17.91 -6.96 1.17
CA HIS A 99 -17.20 -5.69 1.28
C HIS A 99 -17.77 -4.93 2.47
N THR A 100 -16.97 -4.74 3.51
CA THR A 100 -17.41 -3.98 4.68
C THR A 100 -17.38 -2.50 4.32
N ARG A 101 -18.49 -1.78 4.52
CA ARG A 101 -18.58 -0.36 4.22
C ARG A 101 -17.50 0.39 5.02
N VAL A 102 -16.60 1.08 4.32
CA VAL A 102 -15.64 1.96 4.99
C VAL A 102 -16.38 3.25 5.34
N SER A 103 -16.58 3.50 6.64
CA SER A 103 -17.19 4.75 7.09
C SER A 103 -16.24 5.91 6.80
N ASN A 104 -16.81 7.08 6.46
CA ASN A 104 -16.05 8.29 6.07
C ASN A 104 -15.17 8.11 4.83
N ALA A 105 -15.64 7.32 3.86
CA ALA A 105 -15.04 7.23 2.53
C ALA A 105 -15.66 8.27 1.59
N VAL A 106 -14.83 8.89 0.76
CA VAL A 106 -15.25 9.77 -0.34
C VAL A 106 -14.73 9.16 -1.63
N GLN A 107 -15.63 8.91 -2.58
CA GLN A 107 -15.25 8.42 -3.90
C GLN A 107 -14.83 9.60 -4.79
N ASP A 108 -13.65 9.49 -5.37
CA ASP A 108 -13.13 10.31 -6.46
C ASP A 108 -13.08 9.46 -7.74
N VAL A 109 -12.78 10.07 -8.90
CA VAL A 109 -12.84 9.38 -10.21
C VAL A 109 -11.93 8.14 -10.23
N ASP A 110 -10.73 8.29 -9.69
CA ASP A 110 -9.69 7.25 -9.74
C ASP A 110 -9.32 6.70 -8.35
N ALA A 111 -9.91 7.17 -7.26
CA ALA A 111 -9.53 6.74 -5.91
C ALA A 111 -10.67 6.85 -4.91
N THR A 112 -10.58 6.06 -3.83
CA THR A 112 -11.42 6.23 -2.65
C THR A 112 -10.60 6.83 -1.52
N LEU A 113 -10.98 8.02 -1.05
CA LEU A 113 -10.28 8.75 0.00
C LEU A 113 -10.89 8.43 1.35
N LEU A 114 -10.05 8.20 2.36
CA LEU A 114 -10.49 7.79 3.70
C LEU A 114 -9.87 8.69 4.77
N ASN A 115 -10.59 8.81 5.89
CA ASN A 115 -10.15 9.55 7.08
C ASN A 115 -9.83 11.02 6.77
N LEU A 116 -10.87 11.83 6.55
CA LEU A 116 -10.75 13.28 6.44
C LEU A 116 -10.04 13.85 7.68
N ASN A 117 -8.87 14.44 7.46
CA ASN A 117 -8.07 15.07 8.49
C ASN A 117 -8.39 16.56 8.58
N ARG A 118 -9.32 16.91 9.47
CA ARG A 118 -9.80 18.29 9.66
C ARG A 118 -8.78 19.21 10.35
N GLN A 119 -7.72 18.65 10.92
CA GLN A 119 -6.68 19.41 11.62
C GLN A 119 -5.47 19.69 10.73
N ALA A 120 -5.30 18.93 9.65
CA ALA A 120 -4.21 19.12 8.72
C ALA A 120 -4.41 20.39 7.88
N THR A 121 -3.31 21.09 7.62
CA THR A 121 -3.24 22.27 6.75
C THR A 121 -2.01 22.16 5.87
N LEU A 122 -2.12 22.62 4.63
CA LEU A 122 -0.96 22.71 3.74
C LEU A 122 -0.01 23.83 4.19
N THR A 123 1.28 23.59 4.01
CA THR A 123 2.30 24.62 4.12
C THR A 123 2.15 25.68 3.02
N ALA A 124 2.75 26.85 3.21
CA ALA A 124 2.71 27.94 2.22
C ALA A 124 3.27 27.50 0.85
N ILE A 125 4.30 26.64 0.84
CA ILE A 125 4.92 26.14 -0.39
C ILE A 125 3.97 25.16 -1.09
N GLU A 126 3.38 24.22 -0.36
CA GLU A 126 2.43 23.25 -0.91
C GLU A 126 1.20 23.93 -1.52
N ALA A 127 0.64 24.92 -0.82
CA ALA A 127 -0.47 25.71 -1.34
C ALA A 127 -0.07 26.51 -2.60
N GLN A 128 1.13 27.10 -2.62
CA GLN A 128 1.63 27.86 -3.75
C GLN A 128 1.80 26.98 -4.99
N VAL A 129 2.34 25.77 -4.85
CA VAL A 129 2.54 24.82 -5.95
C VAL A 129 1.21 24.42 -6.61
N LEU A 130 0.15 24.22 -5.81
CA LEU A 130 -1.19 23.94 -6.35
C LEU A 130 -1.78 25.13 -7.12
N ILE A 131 -1.53 26.35 -6.66
CA ILE A 131 -1.98 27.58 -7.33
C ILE A 131 -1.23 27.80 -8.65
N GLU A 132 0.09 27.63 -8.64
CA GLU A 132 0.95 27.77 -9.83
C GLU A 132 0.62 26.73 -10.91
N ALA A 133 0.26 25.52 -10.50
CA ALA A 133 -0.24 24.48 -11.40
C ALA A 133 -1.66 24.76 -11.95
N GLY A 134 -2.34 25.80 -11.46
CA GLY A 134 -3.71 26.14 -11.85
C GLY A 134 -4.76 25.14 -11.34
N LEU A 135 -4.43 24.36 -10.31
CA LEU A 135 -5.28 23.30 -9.76
C LEU A 135 -6.10 23.73 -8.54
N SER A 136 -5.77 24.88 -7.94
CA SER A 136 -6.49 25.43 -6.79
C SER A 136 -6.47 26.96 -6.79
N ASP A 137 -7.57 27.56 -6.33
CA ASP A 137 -7.64 29.00 -6.02
C ASP A 137 -7.12 29.32 -4.60
N GLY A 138 -6.52 28.33 -3.92
CA GLY A 138 -5.85 28.48 -2.62
C GLY A 138 -6.78 28.58 -1.41
N LYS A 139 -8.09 28.40 -1.57
CA LYS A 139 -9.10 28.70 -0.52
C LYS A 139 -9.87 27.51 0.02
N VAL A 140 -9.99 26.42 -0.74
CA VAL A 140 -10.77 25.24 -0.34
C VAL A 140 -10.02 23.99 -0.74
N TYR A 141 -9.66 23.17 0.25
CA TYR A 141 -9.10 21.85 0.05
C TYR A 141 -9.45 20.96 1.25
N GLU A 142 -9.49 19.66 1.03
CA GLU A 142 -9.68 18.64 2.05
C GLU A 142 -8.44 17.73 2.07
N ILE A 143 -7.92 17.42 3.26
CA ILE A 143 -6.77 16.53 3.42
C ILE A 143 -7.24 15.19 3.99
N TYR A 144 -6.74 14.09 3.43
CA TYR A 144 -7.08 12.74 3.84
C TYR A 144 -5.83 11.98 4.31
N ASP A 145 -6.01 11.07 5.25
CA ASP A 145 -4.89 10.26 5.76
C ASP A 145 -4.58 9.07 4.85
N LYS A 146 -5.59 8.55 4.11
CA LYS A 146 -5.44 7.36 3.26
C LYS A 146 -6.18 7.48 1.94
N LEU A 147 -5.69 6.75 0.95
CA LEU A 147 -6.36 6.52 -0.32
C LEU A 147 -6.38 5.03 -0.65
N ILE A 148 -7.40 4.60 -1.37
CA ILE A 148 -7.46 3.30 -2.02
C ILE A 148 -7.45 3.52 -3.53
N HIS A 149 -6.45 2.96 -4.20
CA HIS A 149 -6.35 2.95 -5.67
C HIS A 149 -5.98 1.54 -6.12
N GLN A 150 -6.68 1.00 -7.13
CA GLN A 150 -6.46 -0.35 -7.67
C GLN A 150 -6.38 -1.46 -6.60
N ASN A 151 -7.26 -1.40 -5.59
CA ASN A 151 -7.30 -2.32 -4.44
C ASN A 151 -6.00 -2.34 -3.60
N GLN A 152 -5.21 -1.26 -3.64
CA GLN A 152 -4.07 -1.03 -2.76
C GLN A 152 -4.35 0.19 -1.89
N VAL A 153 -4.03 0.06 -0.59
CA VAL A 153 -4.15 1.15 0.37
C VAL A 153 -2.83 1.91 0.44
N TYR A 154 -2.89 3.22 0.25
CA TYR A 154 -1.79 4.15 0.46
C TYR A 154 -2.11 5.07 1.63
N HIS A 155 -1.09 5.49 2.37
CA HIS A 155 -1.23 6.52 3.40
C HIS A 155 -0.27 7.67 3.17
N SER A 156 -0.62 8.82 3.72
CA SER A 156 0.26 9.99 3.81
C SER A 156 1.14 9.92 5.05
N THR A 157 2.21 10.71 5.09
CA THR A 157 3.07 10.84 6.28
C THR A 157 2.34 11.43 7.49
N LEU A 158 1.19 12.07 7.29
CA LEU A 158 0.31 12.54 8.38
C LEU A 158 -0.38 11.41 9.15
N TYR A 159 -0.47 10.21 8.58
CA TYR A 159 -1.10 9.08 9.25
C TYR A 159 -0.11 8.41 10.22
N GLU A 160 -0.19 8.79 11.51
CA GLU A 160 0.73 8.31 12.55
C GLU A 160 0.45 6.88 13.07
N ARG A 161 -0.61 6.21 12.59
CA ARG A 161 -1.01 4.87 13.04
C ARG A 161 -0.79 3.74 12.02
N PRO A 162 0.30 3.66 11.25
CA PRO A 162 0.57 2.47 10.48
C PRO A 162 0.91 1.32 11.43
N THR A 163 0.15 0.23 11.37
CA THR A 163 0.34 -0.94 12.25
C THR A 163 0.92 -2.15 11.53
N LYS A 164 0.87 -2.19 10.19
CA LYS A 164 1.23 -3.37 9.38
C LYS A 164 2.30 -3.11 8.30
N GLY A 165 2.50 -1.88 7.87
CA GLY A 165 3.52 -1.51 6.89
C GLY A 165 3.50 -0.03 6.54
N ASP A 166 4.59 0.46 5.98
CA ASP A 166 4.69 1.79 5.36
C ASP A 166 4.27 1.67 3.89
N THR A 167 3.24 2.43 3.50
CA THR A 167 2.71 2.53 2.12
C THR A 167 2.69 3.98 1.67
N THR A 168 3.58 4.79 2.23
CA THR A 168 3.81 6.16 1.76
C THR A 168 4.67 6.17 0.50
N PHE A 169 5.26 5.05 0.06
CA PHE A 169 6.17 5.02 -1.08
C PHE A 169 5.62 4.26 -2.29
N ASP A 170 5.71 4.86 -3.47
CA ASP A 170 5.30 4.26 -4.73
C ASP A 170 6.28 4.60 -5.88
N GLU A 171 6.37 3.68 -6.85
CA GLU A 171 7.03 3.85 -8.14
C GLU A 171 6.03 4.43 -9.15
N THR A 172 6.37 5.55 -9.78
CA THR A 172 5.55 6.17 -10.83
C THR A 172 6.27 6.17 -12.17
N THR A 173 5.58 6.62 -13.22
CA THR A 173 6.20 6.80 -14.54
C THR A 173 7.32 7.85 -14.55
N GLU A 174 7.31 8.76 -13.58
CA GLU A 174 8.26 9.88 -13.49
C GLU A 174 9.42 9.61 -12.53
N GLY A 175 9.31 8.60 -11.66
CA GLY A 175 10.33 8.31 -10.67
C GLY A 175 9.77 7.62 -9.44
N PHE A 176 10.38 7.87 -8.29
CA PHE A 176 9.99 7.26 -7.02
C PHE A 176 9.64 8.36 -6.04
N PHE A 177 8.54 8.18 -5.31
CA PHE A 177 7.96 9.25 -4.53
C PHE A 177 7.48 8.76 -3.18
N ARG A 178 7.58 9.64 -2.18
CA ARG A 178 6.93 9.52 -0.88
C ARG A 178 5.72 10.43 -0.81
N ILE A 179 4.57 9.92 -0.42
CA ILE A 179 3.31 10.64 -0.26
C ILE A 179 3.35 11.42 1.05
N GLU A 180 3.46 12.75 0.96
CA GLU A 180 3.41 13.63 2.12
C GLU A 180 1.97 13.99 2.46
N ASN A 181 1.17 14.34 1.46
CA ASN A 181 -0.23 14.74 1.64
C ASN A 181 -1.12 14.17 0.54
N ILE A 182 -2.33 13.75 0.93
CA ILE A 182 -3.42 13.37 0.01
C ILE A 182 -4.46 14.48 0.09
N VAL A 183 -4.67 15.19 -1.00
CA VAL A 183 -5.48 16.42 -1.05
C VAL A 183 -6.59 16.27 -2.07
N ARG A 184 -7.80 16.64 -1.69
CA ARG A 184 -8.93 16.78 -2.60
C ARG A 184 -9.23 18.26 -2.79
N VAL A 185 -9.14 18.70 -4.05
CA VAL A 185 -9.41 20.10 -4.42
C VAL A 185 -10.67 20.18 -5.29
N PRO A 186 -11.51 21.21 -5.09
CA PRO A 186 -12.62 21.47 -6.00
C PRO A 186 -12.10 22.05 -7.31
N THR A 187 -12.53 21.49 -8.44
CA THR A 187 -12.34 22.04 -9.78
C THR A 187 -13.66 22.64 -10.28
N ARG A 188 -13.63 23.39 -11.39
CA ARG A 188 -14.81 24.13 -11.91
C ARG A 188 -16.06 23.28 -12.12
N GLU A 189 -15.90 21.97 -12.34
CA GLU A 189 -16.99 21.04 -12.63
C GLU A 189 -16.98 19.78 -11.75
N SER A 190 -15.92 19.55 -10.95
CA SER A 190 -15.76 18.31 -10.18
C SER A 190 -14.87 18.48 -8.94
N HIS A 191 -14.45 17.37 -8.33
CA HIS A 191 -13.33 17.36 -7.39
C HIS A 191 -12.23 16.49 -7.98
N THR A 192 -11.00 16.74 -7.54
CA THR A 192 -9.86 15.97 -8.01
C THR A 192 -8.97 15.62 -6.85
N CYS A 193 -8.64 14.33 -6.73
CA CYS A 193 -7.62 13.83 -5.84
C CYS A 193 -6.23 14.13 -6.40
N LEU A 194 -5.40 14.77 -5.58
CA LEU A 194 -4.01 15.08 -5.85
C LEU A 194 -3.13 14.59 -4.69
N LEU A 195 -1.92 14.20 -5.02
CA LEU A 195 -0.91 13.72 -4.10
C LEU A 195 0.25 14.71 -4.11
N LEU A 196 0.57 15.25 -2.94
CA LEU A 196 1.78 16.04 -2.76
C LEU A 196 2.87 15.09 -2.30
N CYS A 197 3.89 14.99 -3.14
CA CYS A 197 4.89 13.95 -3.03
C CYS A 197 6.30 14.53 -2.94
N ARG A 198 7.15 13.83 -2.20
CA ARG A 198 8.57 14.11 -2.12
C ARG A 198 9.34 13.09 -2.94
N GLU A 199 10.18 13.57 -3.84
CA GLU A 199 10.99 12.70 -4.70
C GLU A 199 12.01 11.89 -3.88
N VAL A 200 12.19 10.63 -4.26
CA VAL A 200 13.18 9.70 -3.74
C VAL A 200 14.31 9.61 -4.77
N LEU A 201 15.50 10.02 -4.36
CA LEU A 201 16.70 10.01 -5.19
C LEU A 201 17.58 8.81 -4.83
N PHE A 202 18.22 8.22 -5.84
CA PHE A 202 19.09 7.06 -5.67
C PHE A 202 20.56 7.42 -5.70
N LEU A 203 21.36 6.64 -4.98
CA LEU A 203 22.81 6.70 -5.06
C LEU A 203 23.30 5.88 -6.25
N ASP A 204 24.25 6.43 -7.01
CA ASP A 204 24.82 5.78 -8.19
C ASP A 204 25.52 4.45 -7.87
N LYS A 205 25.51 3.55 -8.85
CA LYS A 205 26.28 2.29 -8.93
C LYS A 205 26.54 1.60 -7.58
N THR A 206 25.64 0.70 -7.22
CA THR A 206 25.74 -0.04 -5.97
C THR A 206 25.96 -1.53 -6.27
N SER A 207 26.55 -2.25 -5.31
CA SER A 207 26.73 -3.71 -5.41
C SER A 207 25.45 -4.49 -5.06
N TYR A 208 24.33 -3.79 -4.86
CA TYR A 208 23.06 -4.38 -4.50
C TYR A 208 22.30 -4.92 -5.73
N PRO A 209 21.45 -5.93 -5.53
CA PRO A 209 20.48 -6.36 -6.54
C PRO A 209 19.60 -5.20 -7.03
N TYR A 210 19.07 -5.30 -8.25
CA TYR A 210 18.30 -4.22 -8.90
C TYR A 210 17.08 -3.73 -8.10
N HIS A 211 16.46 -4.61 -7.31
CA HIS A 211 15.30 -4.29 -6.49
C HIS A 211 15.65 -3.66 -5.14
N ILE A 212 16.94 -3.53 -4.78
CA ILE A 212 17.39 -2.87 -3.54
C ILE A 212 18.17 -1.62 -3.94
N LYS A 213 17.58 -0.44 -3.72
CA LYS A 213 18.17 0.83 -4.14
C LYS A 213 18.49 1.69 -2.92
N PRO A 214 19.77 1.94 -2.60
CA PRO A 214 20.15 2.95 -1.63
C PRO A 214 19.64 4.32 -2.08
N CYS A 215 18.97 5.03 -1.19
CA CYS A 215 18.23 6.23 -1.52
C CYS A 215 18.30 7.30 -0.43
N PHE A 216 17.88 8.50 -0.79
CA PHE A 216 17.58 9.59 0.14
C PHE A 216 16.42 10.41 -0.40
N LEU A 217 15.70 11.09 0.49
CA LEU A 217 14.63 11.99 0.08
C LEU A 217 15.22 13.30 -0.43
N SER A 218 14.68 13.82 -1.53
CA SER A 218 15.15 15.08 -2.10
C SER A 218 15.08 16.21 -1.08
N GLN A 219 16.10 17.06 -1.04
CA GLN A 219 16.14 18.23 -0.15
C GLN A 219 15.35 19.42 -0.70
N THR A 220 14.83 19.34 -1.92
CA THR A 220 13.88 20.33 -2.43
C THR A 220 12.62 20.32 -1.57
N HIS A 221 12.24 21.51 -1.10
CA HIS A 221 11.02 21.73 -0.32
C HIS A 221 9.77 21.88 -1.19
N VAL A 222 9.93 21.88 -2.52
CA VAL A 222 8.83 21.97 -3.47
C VAL A 222 8.31 20.55 -3.73
N PRO A 223 7.06 20.22 -3.35
CA PRO A 223 6.48 18.92 -3.62
C PRO A 223 6.19 18.72 -5.10
N ALA A 224 6.32 17.49 -5.58
CA ALA A 224 5.75 17.05 -6.85
C ALA A 224 4.23 16.84 -6.68
N ILE A 225 3.46 17.19 -7.71
CA ILE A 225 2.01 16.91 -7.75
C ILE A 225 1.80 15.67 -8.61
N LEU A 226 1.21 14.63 -8.02
CA LEU A 226 0.86 13.39 -8.71
C LEU A 226 -0.64 13.11 -8.58
N LYS A 227 -1.15 12.25 -9.46
CA LYS A 227 -2.51 11.70 -9.40
C LYS A 227 -2.46 10.20 -9.07
N PRO A 228 -3.54 9.62 -8.52
CA PRO A 228 -3.59 8.18 -8.25
C PRO A 228 -3.24 7.32 -9.47
N CYS A 229 -3.65 7.74 -10.67
CA CYS A 229 -3.36 7.03 -11.93
C CYS A 229 -1.87 6.96 -12.29
N ASP A 230 -1.02 7.76 -11.66
CA ASP A 230 0.42 7.77 -11.94
C ASP A 230 1.17 6.67 -11.16
N PHE A 231 0.50 6.01 -10.20
CA PHE A 231 1.07 4.93 -9.38
C PHE A 231 1.20 3.64 -10.17
N LEU A 232 2.37 3.00 -10.07
CA LEU A 232 2.67 1.74 -10.73
C LEU A 232 2.87 0.61 -9.72
N ARG A 233 3.60 0.89 -8.62
CA ARG A 233 4.01 -0.18 -7.69
C ARG A 233 4.39 0.34 -6.32
N SER A 234 3.80 -0.29 -5.29
CA SER A 234 4.20 -0.05 -3.91
C SER A 234 5.64 -0.49 -3.64
N CYS A 235 6.31 0.26 -2.77
CA CYS A 235 7.70 0.02 -2.40
C CYS A 235 7.84 -0.16 -0.89
N VAL A 236 8.88 -0.89 -0.46
CA VAL A 236 9.25 -1.02 0.95
C VAL A 236 10.42 -0.10 1.23
N PHE A 237 10.19 0.94 2.02
CA PHE A 237 11.23 1.83 2.51
C PHE A 237 11.79 1.36 3.85
N ILE A 238 13.11 1.42 3.99
CA ILE A 238 13.81 1.08 5.24
C ILE A 238 14.86 2.14 5.52
N GLU A 239 14.77 2.76 6.70
CA GLU A 239 15.75 3.71 7.20
C GLU A 239 16.56 3.13 8.35
N PHE A 240 17.88 3.27 8.26
CA PHE A 240 18.83 2.95 9.31
C PHE A 240 19.35 4.26 9.92
N SER A 241 18.58 4.87 10.82
CA SER A 241 18.87 6.21 11.37
C SER A 241 20.25 6.30 12.03
N TRP A 242 20.75 5.21 12.61
CA TRP A 242 22.07 5.14 13.24
C TRP A 242 23.24 5.10 12.24
N GLU A 243 22.99 4.68 10.99
CA GLU A 243 23.99 4.73 9.91
C GLU A 243 23.76 5.87 8.92
N GLN A 244 22.68 6.65 9.08
CA GLN A 244 22.26 7.67 8.12
C GLN A 244 22.12 7.10 6.69
N LYS A 245 21.57 5.88 6.59
CA LYS A 245 21.32 5.20 5.30
C LYS A 245 19.86 4.87 5.17
N ALA A 246 19.34 5.03 3.96
CA ALA A 246 18.01 4.56 3.61
C ALA A 246 18.05 3.73 2.33
N PHE A 247 17.10 2.82 2.22
CA PHE A 247 16.96 1.91 1.09
C PHE A 247 15.50 1.83 0.70
N LEU A 248 15.26 1.86 -0.61
CA LEU A 248 13.97 1.54 -1.20
C LEU A 248 14.07 0.16 -1.85
N CYS A 249 13.19 -0.74 -1.44
CA CYS A 249 13.08 -2.08 -1.99
C CYS A 249 11.82 -2.19 -2.85
N LEU A 250 11.99 -2.58 -4.12
CA LEU A 250 10.87 -2.83 -5.02
C LEU A 250 10.16 -4.12 -4.64
N MET A 251 8.83 -4.11 -4.66
CA MET A 251 8.05 -5.33 -4.52
C MET A 251 8.27 -6.22 -5.76
N THR A 252 8.57 -7.49 -5.53
CA THR A 252 8.83 -8.48 -6.59
C THR A 252 7.56 -9.18 -7.09
N ASN A 253 6.43 -8.96 -6.43
CA ASN A 253 5.10 -9.36 -6.89
C ASN A 253 4.02 -8.40 -6.39
N MET A 254 2.81 -8.54 -6.95
CA MET A 254 1.61 -7.73 -6.65
C MET A 254 0.52 -8.54 -5.93
N ILE A 255 0.89 -9.71 -5.39
CA ILE A 255 -0.05 -10.62 -4.71
C ILE A 255 -0.33 -10.08 -3.30
N GLU A 256 0.72 -9.62 -2.64
CA GLU A 256 0.66 -8.97 -1.34
C GLU A 256 0.07 -7.55 -1.48
N ARG A 257 -1.10 -7.35 -0.86
CA ARG A 257 -1.85 -6.08 -0.82
C ARG A 257 -2.26 -5.77 0.63
N ASP A 258 -2.47 -4.50 0.95
CA ASP A 258 -2.94 -4.06 2.28
C ASP A 258 -4.46 -4.13 2.46
#